data_AF-H9FG30-F1
#
_entry.id   AF-H9FG30-F1
#
_cell.length_a   1.000
_cell.length_b   1.000
_cell.length_c   1.000
_cell.angle_alpha   90.00
_cell.angle_beta   90.00
_cell.angle_gamma   90.00
#
_symmetry.space_group_name_H-M   'P 1'
#
loop_
_entity.id
_entity.type
_entity.pdbx_description
1 polymer ?
#
loop_
_entity_poly.entity_id
_entity_poly.type
_entity_poly.pdbx_seq_one_letter_code
_entity_poly.pdbx_strand_id
1 'polypeptide(L)'
;NAVSKYGSQFQGNSQHDALEFLLWLLDRVHEDLEGSSRGPVLEKLPPEANKTSENCLSPSAQLPLGESFVQSHFQAQYRSSLTCPHCLKQSNTFDPFLCVSLPIPLRQTRFLSVTLVFP
;
A
#
# COMPACT_ATOMS: atom_id res chain seq x y z
N ASN A 1 18.41 -15.23 -16.13
CA ASN A 1 17.97 -14.28 -15.09
C ASN A 1 16.49 -13.99 -15.32
N ALA A 2 15.59 -14.35 -14.39
CA ALA A 2 14.13 -14.28 -14.60
C ALA A 2 13.61 -12.86 -14.41
N VAL A 3 14.08 -12.18 -13.36
CA VAL A 3 13.76 -10.77 -13.05
C VAL A 3 14.01 -9.87 -14.25
N SER A 4 15.18 -9.99 -14.88
CA SER A 4 15.58 -9.15 -16.03
C SER A 4 14.71 -9.31 -17.28
N LYS A 5 13.93 -10.41 -17.38
CA LYS A 5 12.99 -10.64 -18.48
C LYS A 5 11.67 -9.89 -18.29
N TYR A 6 11.22 -9.75 -17.04
CA TYR A 6 9.94 -9.14 -16.70
C TYR A 6 10.07 -7.70 -16.21
N GLY A 7 11.24 -7.32 -15.69
CA GLY A 7 11.57 -5.97 -15.25
C GLY A 7 12.83 -5.48 -15.94
N SER A 8 12.67 -4.71 -17.02
CA SER A 8 13.79 -4.12 -17.76
C SER A 8 14.61 -3.15 -16.91
N GLN A 9 13.99 -2.51 -15.91
CA GLN A 9 14.64 -1.61 -14.95
C GLN A 9 15.68 -2.31 -14.05
N PHE A 10 15.62 -3.63 -13.88
CA PHE A 10 16.55 -4.41 -13.07
C PHE A 10 17.56 -5.19 -13.94
N GLN A 11 17.78 -4.75 -15.18
CA GLN A 11 18.80 -5.32 -16.05
C GLN A 11 20.20 -4.81 -15.69
N GLY A 12 21.20 -5.69 -15.80
CA GLY A 12 22.59 -5.35 -15.48
C GLY A 12 22.94 -5.58 -14.01
N ASN A 13 23.97 -4.87 -13.54
CA ASN A 13 24.56 -5.05 -12.20
C ASN A 13 24.63 -3.71 -11.43
N SER A 14 23.76 -2.75 -11.76
CA SER A 14 23.66 -1.50 -11.01
C SER A 14 23.10 -1.71 -9.60
N GLN A 15 23.33 -0.75 -8.72
CA GLN A 15 22.62 -0.70 -7.44
C GLN A 15 21.19 -0.20 -7.66
N HIS A 16 20.24 -0.78 -6.94
CA HIS A 16 18.82 -0.47 -7.00
C HIS A 16 18.24 -0.28 -5.60
N ASP A 17 17.12 0.43 -5.50
CA ASP A 17 16.37 0.54 -4.26
C ASP A 17 15.66 -0.79 -3.96
N ALA A 18 15.90 -1.34 -2.76
CA ALA A 18 15.31 -2.59 -2.32
C ALA A 18 13.77 -2.49 -2.17
N LEU A 19 13.25 -1.33 -1.79
CA LEU A 19 11.82 -1.11 -1.66
C LEU A 19 11.13 -1.11 -3.02
N GLU A 20 11.72 -0.44 -4.01
CA GLU A 20 11.21 -0.46 -5.39
C GLU A 20 11.16 -1.89 -5.94
N PHE A 21 12.24 -2.65 -5.73
CA PHE A 21 12.29 -4.04 -6.15
C PHE A 21 11.24 -4.92 -5.45
N LEU A 22 11.03 -4.72 -4.14
CA LEU A 22 10.03 -5.47 -3.37
C LEU A 22 8.61 -5.21 -3.89
N LEU A 23 8.25 -3.94 -4.12
CA LEU A 23 6.92 -3.58 -4.62
C LEU A 23 6.67 -4.17 -6.01
N TRP A 24 7.64 -4.04 -6.91
CA TRP A 24 7.56 -4.66 -8.24
C TRP A 24 7.39 -6.18 -8.16
N LEU A 25 8.09 -6.84 -7.23
CA LEU A 25 7.98 -8.29 -7.05
C LEU A 25 6.61 -8.70 -6.52
N LEU A 26 6.06 -7.98 -5.55
CA LEU A 26 4.74 -8.25 -4.99
C LEU A 26 3.65 -8.07 -6.05
N ASP A 27 3.72 -7.02 -6.85
CA ASP A 27 2.81 -6.81 -7.98
C ASP A 27 2.90 -7.96 -9.00
N ARG A 28 4.12 -8.41 -9.32
CA ARG A 28 4.29 -9.54 -10.24
C ARG A 28 3.71 -10.85 -9.70
N VAL A 29 3.92 -11.13 -8.42
CA VAL A 29 3.36 -12.32 -7.74
C VAL A 29 1.84 -12.23 -7.68
N HIS A 30 1.30 -11.04 -7.41
CA HIS A 30 -0.14 -10.77 -7.42
C HIS A 30 -0.74 -11.13 -8.80
N GLU A 31 -0.21 -10.56 -9.87
CA GLU A 31 -0.68 -10.80 -11.24
C GLU A 31 -0.53 -12.27 -11.67
N ASP A 32 0.58 -12.94 -11.34
CA ASP A 32 0.82 -14.33 -11.74
C ASP A 32 -0.13 -15.31 -11.00
N LEU A 33 -0.48 -15.03 -9.75
CA LEU A 33 -1.40 -15.86 -8.96
C LEU A 33 -2.88 -15.60 -9.31
N GLU A 34 -3.27 -14.36 -9.55
CA GLU A 34 -4.64 -14.02 -9.96
C GLU A 34 -4.91 -14.38 -11.43
N GLY A 35 -3.92 -14.19 -12.30
CA GLY A 35 -4.00 -14.54 -13.71
C GLY A 35 -4.13 -16.04 -13.97
N SER A 36 -3.56 -16.90 -13.12
CA SER A 36 -3.77 -18.35 -13.21
C SER A 36 -5.16 -18.81 -12.74
N SER A 37 -5.83 -18.01 -11.90
CA SER A 37 -7.19 -18.32 -11.40
C SER A 37 -8.29 -17.81 -12.34
N ARG A 38 -7.99 -16.82 -13.20
CA ARG A 38 -8.94 -16.28 -14.19
C ARG A 38 -8.64 -16.85 -15.57
N GLY A 39 -9.25 -18.01 -15.88
CA GLY A 39 -9.40 -18.45 -17.26
C GLY A 39 -10.10 -17.38 -18.12
N PRO A 40 -9.96 -17.43 -19.46
CA PRO A 40 -10.56 -16.41 -20.32
C PRO A 40 -12.08 -16.44 -20.17
N VAL A 41 -12.67 -15.24 -20.14
CA VAL A 41 -14.12 -14.93 -20.13
C VAL A 41 -14.76 -14.82 -18.75
N LEU A 42 -14.88 -13.56 -18.28
CA LEU A 42 -16.19 -13.11 -17.82
C LEU A 42 -16.56 -11.86 -18.61
N GLU A 43 -17.40 -12.13 -19.61
CA GLU A 43 -18.17 -11.19 -20.40
C GLU A 43 -18.82 -10.13 -19.50
N LYS A 44 -18.74 -8.86 -19.93
CA LYS A 44 -19.44 -7.73 -19.31
C LYS A 44 -20.91 -8.08 -19.09
N LEU A 45 -21.34 -8.22 -17.84
CA LEU A 45 -22.76 -8.18 -17.50
C LEU A 45 -23.20 -6.71 -17.37
N PRO A 46 -24.32 -6.28 -17.99
CA PRO A 46 -24.78 -4.90 -17.92
C PRO A 46 -25.35 -4.54 -16.53
N PRO A 47 -25.42 -3.24 -16.19
CA PRO A 47 -25.86 -2.80 -14.87
C PRO A 47 -27.40 -2.75 -14.81
N GLU A 48 -28.02 -3.71 -14.15
CA GLU A 48 -29.44 -3.62 -13.78
C GLU A 48 -29.58 -2.96 -12.41
N ALA A 49 -30.32 -1.86 -12.40
CA ALA A 49 -30.65 -1.05 -11.23
C ALA A 49 -31.71 -1.72 -10.35
N ASN A 50 -31.58 -1.64 -9.01
CA ASN A 50 -32.56 -1.02 -8.10
C ASN A 50 -32.37 -1.39 -6.60
N LYS A 51 -32.31 -0.31 -5.80
CA LYS A 51 -33.01 -0.06 -4.50
C LYS A 51 -32.62 -0.80 -3.20
N THR A 52 -32.00 0.01 -2.32
CA THR A 52 -32.39 0.33 -0.93
C THR A 52 -32.53 -0.81 0.10
N SER A 53 -31.64 -0.84 1.10
CA SER A 53 -32.04 -0.85 2.53
C SER A 53 -30.87 -0.44 3.43
N GLU A 54 -31.23 0.28 4.49
CA GLU A 54 -30.36 0.86 5.49
C GLU A 54 -29.80 -0.19 6.47
N ASN A 55 -28.67 0.17 7.07
CA ASN A 55 -28.25 -0.13 8.44
C ASN A 55 -27.26 -1.30 8.68
N CYS A 56 -26.12 -0.92 9.28
CA CYS A 56 -25.22 -1.72 10.10
C CYS A 56 -24.56 -2.97 9.51
N LEU A 57 -23.47 -2.80 8.76
CA LEU A 57 -22.37 -3.78 8.76
C LEU A 57 -21.02 -3.04 8.72
N SER A 58 -20.14 -3.45 9.62
CA SER A 58 -18.74 -3.04 9.82
C SER A 58 -17.95 -2.77 8.51
N PRO A 59 -16.84 -1.98 8.54
CA PRO A 59 -15.99 -1.78 7.35
C PRO A 59 -15.26 -3.06 6.90
N SER A 60 -15.53 -4.22 7.53
CA SER A 60 -15.08 -5.54 7.10
C SER A 60 -15.90 -6.13 5.94
N ALA A 61 -16.88 -5.42 5.39
CA ALA A 61 -17.80 -5.92 4.37
C ALA A 61 -17.52 -5.43 2.94
N GLN A 62 -16.24 -5.14 2.63
CA GLN A 62 -15.77 -4.92 1.26
C GLN A 62 -14.54 -5.79 1.01
N LEU A 63 -14.68 -7.10 1.16
CA LEU A 63 -13.74 -8.07 0.64
C LEU A 63 -14.34 -8.59 -0.66
N PRO A 64 -13.97 -8.04 -1.83
CA PRO A 64 -14.40 -8.59 -3.09
C PRO A 64 -13.94 -10.04 -3.18
N LEU A 65 -14.79 -10.88 -3.75
CA LEU A 65 -14.47 -12.26 -4.11
C LEU A 65 -13.08 -12.36 -4.74
N GLY A 66 -12.17 -13.03 -4.04
CA GLY A 66 -10.83 -13.38 -4.49
C GLY A 66 -9.76 -12.46 -3.92
N GLU A 67 -9.41 -12.60 -2.63
CA GLU A 67 -8.16 -12.06 -2.13
C GLU A 67 -7.00 -12.89 -2.72
N SER A 68 -6.11 -12.25 -3.46
CA SER A 68 -4.83 -12.92 -3.75
C SER A 68 -3.99 -13.06 -2.51
N PHE A 69 -3.03 -13.99 -2.59
CA PHE A 69 -2.01 -14.19 -1.56
C PHE A 69 -1.37 -12.87 -1.12
N VAL A 70 -1.05 -11.97 -2.07
CA VAL A 70 -0.43 -10.68 -1.77
C VAL A 70 -1.36 -9.77 -0.98
N GLN A 71 -2.62 -9.67 -1.38
CA GLN A 71 -3.61 -8.87 -0.65
C GLN A 71 -3.84 -9.43 0.76
N SER A 72 -3.99 -10.75 0.88
CA SER A 72 -4.26 -11.42 2.15
C SER A 72 -3.13 -11.28 3.18
N HIS A 73 -1.87 -11.24 2.73
CA HIS A 73 -0.70 -11.24 3.64
C HIS A 73 0.02 -9.89 3.77
N PHE A 74 -0.02 -9.06 2.73
CA PHE A 74 0.78 -7.84 2.67
C PHE A 74 -0.06 -6.56 2.60
N GLN A 75 -1.34 -6.64 2.23
CA GLN A 75 -2.17 -5.45 2.14
C GLN A 75 -2.78 -5.08 3.48
N ALA A 76 -2.67 -3.80 3.80
CA ALA A 76 -3.37 -3.16 4.89
C ALA A 76 -4.03 -1.87 4.37
N GLN A 77 -4.66 -1.09 5.25
CA GLN A 77 -5.43 0.10 4.88
C GLN A 77 -5.09 1.29 5.78
N TYR A 78 -4.72 2.42 5.17
CA TYR A 78 -4.58 3.70 5.86
C TYR A 78 -5.94 4.34 6.06
N ARG A 79 -6.08 5.11 7.15
CA ARG A 79 -7.17 6.05 7.31
C ARG A 79 -6.63 7.48 7.21
N SER A 80 -6.72 8.05 6.02
CA SER A 80 -6.34 9.44 5.76
C SER A 80 -7.49 10.36 6.17
N SER A 81 -7.28 11.19 7.19
CA SER A 81 -8.32 12.09 7.72
C SER A 81 -7.94 13.54 7.45
N LEU A 82 -8.72 14.22 6.62
CA LEU A 82 -8.53 15.64 6.28
C LEU A 82 -9.65 16.47 6.87
N THR A 83 -9.30 17.54 7.58
CA THR A 83 -10.29 18.49 8.12
C THR A 83 -10.13 19.83 7.41
N CYS A 84 -11.20 20.31 6.77
CA CYS A 84 -11.19 21.63 6.15
C CYS A 84 -11.12 22.73 7.22
N PRO A 85 -10.16 23.67 7.18
CA PRO A 85 -10.02 24.70 8.21
C PRO A 85 -11.13 25.76 8.17
N HIS A 86 -11.89 25.88 7.07
CA HIS A 86 -12.94 26.89 6.92
C HIS A 86 -14.32 26.41 7.36
N CYS A 87 -14.70 25.18 6.98
CA CYS A 87 -16.03 24.63 7.28
C CYS A 87 -16.00 23.50 8.32
N LEU A 88 -14.83 23.15 8.86
CA LEU A 88 -14.61 22.09 9.85
C LEU A 88 -15.11 20.70 9.43
N LYS A 89 -15.48 20.52 8.16
CA LYS A 89 -15.88 19.23 7.61
C LYS A 89 -14.67 18.29 7.58
N GLN A 90 -14.84 17.11 8.17
CA GLN A 90 -13.87 16.02 8.06
C GLN A 90 -14.21 15.14 6.86
N SER A 91 -13.18 14.78 6.10
CA SER A 91 -13.21 13.78 5.04
C SER A 91 -12.23 12.67 5.42
N ASN A 92 -12.70 11.43 5.41
CA ASN A 92 -11.89 10.26 5.67
C ASN A 92 -11.80 9.43 4.39
N THR A 93 -10.58 9.11 3.97
CA THR A 93 -10.29 8.19 2.86
C THR A 93 -9.59 6.96 3.41
N PHE A 94 -9.93 5.80 2.88
CA PHE A 94 -9.42 4.51 3.31
C PHE A 94 -8.61 3.87 2.18
N ASP A 95 -7.30 4.13 2.17
CA ASP A 95 -6.41 3.81 1.05
C ASP A 95 -5.64 2.51 1.33
N PRO A 96 -5.68 1.50 0.44
CA PRO A 96 -4.88 0.29 0.61
C PRO A 96 -3.38 0.58 0.47
N PHE A 97 -2.56 -0.17 1.21
CA PHE A 97 -1.10 -0.08 1.12
C PHE A 97 -0.42 -1.44 1.33
N LEU A 98 0.76 -1.62 0.74
CA LEU A 98 1.62 -2.81 0.91
C LEU A 98 2.81 -2.57 1.85
N CYS A 99 3.18 -1.30 2.06
CA CYS A 99 4.30 -0.92 2.91
C CYS A 99 4.08 0.43 3.61
N VAL A 100 4.78 0.64 4.74
CA VAL A 100 4.78 1.89 5.49
C VAL A 100 6.15 2.56 5.40
N SER A 101 6.22 3.69 4.71
CA SER A 101 7.42 4.53 4.67
C SER A 101 7.47 5.42 5.90
N LEU A 102 8.39 5.12 6.82
CA LEU A 102 8.55 5.88 8.07
C LEU A 102 9.60 6.99 7.89
N PRO A 103 9.30 8.24 8.28
CA PRO A 103 10.30 9.30 8.26
C PRO A 103 11.36 9.06 9.33
N ILE A 104 12.63 9.27 8.98
CA ILE A 104 13.72 9.25 9.96
C ILE A 104 13.66 10.54 10.78
N PRO A 105 13.59 10.46 12.13
CA PRO A 105 13.63 11.65 12.97
C PRO A 105 14.85 12.51 12.68
N LEU A 106 14.64 13.83 12.54
CA LEU A 106 15.74 14.76 12.32
C LEU A 106 16.73 14.68 13.49
N ARG A 107 18.04 14.64 13.16
CA ARG A 107 19.09 14.64 14.17
C ARG A 107 18.99 15.90 15.03
N GLN A 108 18.73 15.73 16.31
CA GLN A 108 18.79 16.81 17.29
C GLN A 108 20.20 16.87 17.87
N THR A 109 21.02 17.82 17.43
CA THR A 109 22.29 18.14 18.10
C THR A 109 21.98 18.99 19.34
N ARG A 110 22.37 18.50 20.53
CA ARG A 110 22.30 19.29 21.76
C ARG A 110 23.66 19.82 22.12
N PHE A 111 23.73 21.08 22.53
CA PHE A 111 24.95 21.66 23.09
C PHE A 111 25.20 21.06 24.47
N LEU A 112 26.41 20.55 24.68
CA LEU A 112 26.90 20.04 25.96
C LEU A 112 28.02 20.96 26.42
N SER A 113 27.81 21.66 27.54
CA SER A 113 28.87 22.40 28.21
C SER A 113 29.63 21.43 29.11
N VAL A 114 30.91 21.22 28.80
CA VAL A 114 31.81 20.38 29.59
C VAL A 114 32.78 21.30 30.33
N THR A 115 32.61 21.42 31.65
CA THR A 115 33.56 22.13 32.49
C THR A 115 34.58 21.14 33.04
N LEU A 116 35.84 21.28 32.63
CA LEU A 116 36.94 20.51 33.18
C LEU A 116 37.52 21.27 34.38
N VAL A 117 37.49 20.66 35.55
CA VAL A 117 38.11 21.18 36.78
C VAL A 117 39.37 20.37 37.04
N PHE A 118 40.51 21.03 37.11
CA PHE A 118 41.79 20.43 37.45
C PHE A 118 42.15 20.78 38.91
N PRO A 119 42.86 19.89 39.63
CA PRO A 119 43.33 20.12 41.00
C PRO A 119 44.43 21.19 41.08
#